data_AF-R6NBW8-F1
#
_entry.id   AF-R6NBW8-F1
#
_cell.length_a   1.000
_cell.length_b   1.000
_cell.length_c   1.000
_cell.angle_alpha   90.00
_cell.angle_beta   90.00
_cell.angle_gamma   90.00
#
_symmetry.space_group_name_H-M   'P 1'
#
loop_
_entity.id
_entity.type
_entity.pdbx_description
1 polymer ?
#
loop_
_entity_poly.entity_id
_entity_poly.type
_entity_poly.pdbx_seq_one_letter_code
_entity_poly.pdbx_strand_id
1 'polypeptide(L)'
;MGLFDKKFCDICGDKVNLLTQKKLSDGQLCSDCKQKLGSFTSGWKQRTVQDVKAHLEQREQNKQKYQQFNCTAAAGGRNSTLQADFNHRWFIFAIDNRDFRSGNPQVFEFSQLQDFWIEPEYRTLDDSDNDGIPDNRDDFDNRQLNNQGGFGGNMNRMNNMMNTSMLNIPLAAQPFVRNSSSYSSPNEILEVSNVRVCFRVTDQYITNPIGFDVTSGISSGNQMELMNAYETAVQVMQLCQQMKQGGASVNQGYSQMNQGYGQPQQNMGGFAGNTVQNVAYTAAASAQVQNNAYNNAAPVTPQTVDASWFCSSCGTRNEGKFCQGCGCAKPAAMPSRCPSCGWTPANGQPMPKFCPECGARL
;
A
#
# COMPACT_ATOMS: atom_id res chain seq x y z
N MET A 1 4.33 -48.03 -34.62
CA MET A 1 3.42 -46.86 -34.56
C MET A 1 3.83 -46.05 -33.33
N GLY A 2 4.39 -44.85 -33.52
CA GLY A 2 5.23 -44.15 -32.54
C GLY A 2 4.52 -43.63 -31.28
N LEU A 3 5.26 -43.69 -30.17
CA LEU A 3 4.86 -43.58 -28.76
C LEU A 3 4.48 -42.17 -28.25
N PHE A 4 4.04 -41.26 -29.13
CA PHE A 4 3.64 -39.90 -28.73
C PHE A 4 2.48 -39.41 -29.58
N ASP A 5 1.26 -39.53 -29.06
CA ASP A 5 0.11 -38.83 -29.64
C ASP A 5 0.41 -37.33 -29.69
N LYS A 6 0.40 -36.76 -30.90
CA LYS A 6 0.64 -35.33 -31.11
C LYS A 6 -0.48 -34.57 -30.45
N LYS A 7 -0.16 -33.89 -29.35
CA LYS A 7 -1.07 -33.03 -28.62
C LYS A 7 -1.11 -31.65 -29.26
N PHE A 8 -2.31 -31.15 -29.51
CA PHE A 8 -2.55 -29.84 -30.12
C PHE A 8 -3.15 -28.87 -29.09
N CYS A 9 -2.97 -27.58 -29.33
CA CYS A 9 -3.45 -26.51 -28.47
C CYS A 9 -4.96 -26.34 -28.68
N ASP A 10 -5.73 -26.36 -27.60
CA ASP A 10 -7.20 -26.25 -27.68
C ASP A 10 -7.70 -24.81 -27.97
N ILE A 11 -6.77 -23.85 -28.14
CA ILE A 11 -7.05 -22.45 -28.47
C ILE A 11 -6.65 -22.09 -29.90
N CYS A 12 -5.43 -22.43 -30.33
CA CYS A 12 -4.93 -22.07 -31.67
C CYS A 12 -4.79 -23.25 -32.63
N GLY A 13 -4.89 -24.50 -32.16
CA GLY A 13 -4.68 -25.69 -32.97
C GLY A 13 -3.21 -26.05 -33.25
N ASP A 14 -2.26 -25.23 -32.81
CA ASP A 14 -0.83 -25.51 -33.01
C ASP A 14 -0.35 -26.71 -32.19
N LYS A 15 0.75 -27.32 -32.65
CA LYS A 15 1.39 -28.42 -31.92
C LYS A 15 1.93 -27.94 -30.59
N VAL A 16 1.68 -28.73 -29.56
CA VAL A 16 2.09 -28.42 -28.19
C VAL A 16 3.30 -29.27 -27.80
N ASN A 17 4.34 -28.65 -27.29
CA ASN A 17 5.47 -29.35 -26.69
C ASN A 17 5.08 -29.83 -25.28
N LEU A 18 5.16 -31.15 -25.05
CA LEU A 18 4.75 -31.80 -23.80
C LEU A 18 5.44 -31.24 -22.55
N LEU A 19 6.66 -30.70 -22.69
CA LEU A 19 7.45 -30.14 -21.58
C LEU A 19 7.06 -28.70 -21.24
N THR A 20 6.60 -27.91 -22.22
CA THR A 20 6.30 -26.48 -22.03
C THR A 20 4.81 -26.16 -22.02
N GLN A 21 3.97 -27.17 -22.26
CA GLN A 21 2.52 -27.02 -22.27
C GLN A 21 1.95 -26.57 -20.94
N LYS A 22 0.90 -25.75 -21.00
CA LYS A 22 0.05 -25.50 -19.84
C LYS A 22 -1.11 -26.49 -19.89
N LYS A 23 -1.19 -27.39 -18.92
CA LYS A 23 -2.39 -28.24 -18.74
C LYS A 23 -3.53 -27.42 -18.16
N LEU A 24 -4.75 -27.72 -18.62
CA LEU A 24 -6.03 -27.24 -18.14
C LEU A 24 -6.82 -28.43 -17.57
N SER A 25 -8.02 -28.21 -17.04
CA SER A 25 -8.87 -29.29 -16.52
C SER A 25 -9.40 -30.21 -17.63
N ASP A 26 -9.66 -29.65 -18.81
CA ASP A 26 -10.28 -30.32 -19.97
C ASP A 26 -9.50 -30.09 -21.28
N GLY A 27 -8.24 -29.63 -21.20
CA GLY A 27 -7.42 -29.34 -22.38
C GLY A 27 -5.98 -28.92 -22.07
N GLN A 28 -5.33 -28.31 -23.06
CA GLN A 28 -3.95 -27.84 -22.98
C GLN A 28 -3.70 -26.61 -23.86
N LEU A 29 -2.73 -25.79 -23.44
CA LEU A 29 -2.28 -24.61 -24.16
C LEU A 29 -0.83 -24.76 -24.61
N CYS A 30 -0.55 -24.27 -25.82
CA CYS A 30 0.81 -23.99 -26.26
C CYS A 30 1.44 -22.85 -25.44
N SER A 31 2.76 -22.69 -25.58
CA SER A 31 3.51 -21.64 -24.89
C SER A 31 3.04 -20.22 -25.31
N ASP A 32 2.66 -20.03 -26.56
CA ASP A 32 2.25 -18.72 -27.08
C ASP A 32 0.87 -18.31 -26.55
N CYS A 33 -0.11 -19.22 -26.56
CA CYS A 33 -1.41 -18.97 -25.93
C CYS A 33 -1.29 -18.74 -24.43
N LYS A 34 -0.38 -19.45 -23.76
CA LYS A 34 -0.06 -19.21 -22.34
C LYS A 34 0.47 -17.80 -22.11
N GLN A 35 1.30 -17.25 -22.99
CA GLN A 35 1.84 -15.89 -22.87
C GLN A 35 0.79 -14.79 -23.07
N LYS A 36 -0.35 -15.10 -23.69
CA LYS A 36 -1.47 -14.15 -23.86
C LYS A 36 -2.33 -13.99 -22.60
N LEU A 37 -2.22 -14.94 -21.66
CA LEU A 37 -2.88 -14.84 -20.34
C LEU A 37 -2.30 -13.67 -19.55
N GLY A 38 -3.10 -13.04 -18.68
CA GLY A 38 -2.65 -11.86 -17.94
C GLY A 38 -1.60 -12.24 -16.89
N SER A 39 -0.60 -11.38 -16.65
CA SER A 39 0.52 -11.69 -15.76
C SER A 39 0.13 -11.98 -14.31
N PHE A 40 -1.01 -11.45 -13.86
CA PHE A 40 -1.52 -11.65 -12.50
C PHE A 40 -2.43 -12.88 -12.35
N THR A 41 -2.77 -13.53 -13.45
CA THR A 41 -3.73 -14.65 -13.44
C THR A 41 -3.09 -15.96 -13.01
N SER A 42 -3.84 -16.78 -12.27
CA SER A 42 -3.33 -18.03 -11.73
C SER A 42 -4.40 -19.14 -11.70
N GLY A 43 -4.03 -20.33 -11.23
CA GLY A 43 -4.96 -21.45 -11.10
C GLY A 43 -5.35 -22.14 -12.42
N TRP A 44 -4.74 -21.77 -13.55
CA TRP A 44 -5.08 -22.28 -14.89
C TRP A 44 -5.09 -23.82 -15.03
N LYS A 45 -4.38 -24.56 -14.18
CA LYS A 45 -4.42 -26.04 -14.20
C LYS A 45 -5.80 -26.63 -13.87
N GLN A 46 -6.61 -25.89 -13.12
CA GLN A 46 -7.95 -26.30 -12.68
C GLN A 46 -9.07 -25.65 -13.50
N ARG A 47 -8.72 -24.83 -14.49
CA ARG A 47 -9.66 -24.08 -15.32
C ARG A 47 -9.88 -24.78 -16.65
N THR A 48 -11.02 -24.52 -17.26
CA THR A 48 -11.43 -25.11 -18.53
C THR A 48 -10.85 -24.36 -19.74
N VAL A 49 -10.90 -24.98 -20.92
CA VAL A 49 -10.66 -24.31 -22.21
C VAL A 49 -11.61 -23.13 -22.40
N GLN A 50 -12.86 -23.25 -21.93
CA GLN A 50 -13.84 -22.17 -22.02
C GLN A 50 -13.44 -20.96 -21.17
N ASP A 51 -12.93 -21.19 -19.95
CA ASP A 51 -12.40 -20.12 -19.09
C ASP A 51 -11.23 -19.38 -19.76
N VAL A 52 -10.37 -20.11 -20.46
CA VAL A 52 -9.26 -19.50 -21.21
C VAL A 52 -9.80 -18.62 -22.34
N LYS A 53 -10.80 -19.08 -23.09
CA LYS A 53 -11.42 -18.29 -24.16
C LYS A 53 -12.06 -17.01 -23.61
N ALA A 54 -12.82 -17.12 -22.53
CA ALA A 54 -13.44 -15.97 -21.86
C ALA A 54 -12.39 -14.98 -21.34
N HIS A 55 -11.27 -15.47 -20.78
CA HIS A 55 -10.17 -14.61 -20.35
C HIS A 55 -9.48 -13.91 -21.52
N LEU A 56 -9.24 -14.59 -22.64
CA LEU A 56 -8.64 -13.97 -23.82
C LEU A 56 -9.53 -12.90 -24.42
N GLU A 57 -10.86 -13.08 -24.39
CA GLU A 57 -11.82 -12.04 -24.76
C GLU A 57 -11.74 -10.83 -23.82
N GLN A 58 -11.67 -11.06 -22.50
CA GLN A 58 -11.45 -9.99 -21.52
C GLN A 58 -10.14 -9.24 -21.76
N ARG A 59 -9.08 -9.94 -22.18
CA ARG A 59 -7.80 -9.31 -22.55
C ARG A 59 -7.94 -8.39 -23.75
N GLU A 60 -8.74 -8.74 -24.76
CA GLU A 60 -8.97 -7.87 -25.91
C GLU A 60 -9.79 -6.63 -25.55
N GLN A 61 -10.82 -6.78 -24.71
CA GLN A 61 -11.57 -5.64 -24.16
C GLN A 61 -10.68 -4.74 -23.30
N ASN A 62 -9.83 -5.34 -22.47
CA ASN A 62 -8.87 -4.63 -21.65
C ASN A 62 -7.88 -3.79 -22.49
N LYS A 63 -7.47 -4.31 -23.65
CA LYS A 63 -6.59 -3.59 -24.59
C LYS A 63 -7.24 -2.29 -25.06
N GLN A 64 -8.54 -2.31 -25.34
CA GLN A 64 -9.31 -1.12 -25.70
C GLN A 64 -9.46 -0.15 -24.52
N LYS A 65 -9.73 -0.66 -23.30
CA LYS A 65 -9.75 0.16 -22.08
C LYS A 65 -8.40 0.85 -21.84
N TYR A 66 -7.30 0.12 -21.98
CA TYR A 66 -5.96 0.65 -21.77
C TYR A 66 -5.60 1.77 -22.75
N GLN A 67 -6.08 1.73 -24.00
CA GLN A 67 -5.89 2.83 -24.96
C GLN A 67 -6.54 4.15 -24.50
N GLN A 68 -7.54 4.08 -23.63
CA GLN A 68 -8.23 5.24 -23.06
C GLN A 68 -7.67 5.64 -21.69
N PHE A 69 -6.78 4.82 -21.12
CA PHE A 69 -6.21 5.07 -19.80
C PHE A 69 -5.31 6.30 -19.82
N ASN A 70 -5.62 7.25 -18.94
CA ASN A 70 -4.84 8.47 -18.75
C ASN A 70 -4.31 8.52 -17.33
N CYS A 71 -3.00 8.28 -17.16
CA CYS A 71 -2.37 8.33 -15.84
C CYS A 71 -2.42 9.75 -15.26
N THR A 72 -3.27 9.93 -14.24
CA THR A 72 -3.43 11.20 -13.50
C THR A 72 -2.62 11.26 -12.22
N ALA A 73 -2.28 10.10 -11.64
CA ALA A 73 -1.43 9.98 -10.46
C ALA A 73 -0.68 8.66 -10.49
N ALA A 74 0.53 8.63 -9.94
CA ALA A 74 1.32 7.42 -9.81
C ALA A 74 2.13 7.44 -8.50
N ALA A 75 2.32 6.26 -7.91
CA ALA A 75 3.18 6.08 -6.74
C ALA A 75 3.86 4.71 -6.82
N GLY A 76 5.11 4.62 -6.35
CA GLY A 76 5.85 3.36 -6.30
C GLY A 76 7.34 3.54 -6.53
N GLY A 77 8.04 2.42 -6.70
CA GLY A 77 9.48 2.39 -6.91
C GLY A 77 9.87 2.70 -8.36
N ARG A 78 11.19 2.71 -8.60
CA ARG A 78 11.78 3.09 -9.91
C ARG A 78 11.25 2.28 -11.10
N ASN A 79 10.99 0.99 -10.91
CA ASN A 79 10.60 0.07 -11.99
C ASN A 79 9.15 -0.44 -11.85
N SER A 80 8.53 -0.20 -10.69
CA SER A 80 7.24 -0.77 -10.34
C SER A 80 6.37 0.28 -9.67
N THR A 81 5.28 0.66 -10.32
CA THR A 81 4.37 1.71 -9.84
C THR A 81 2.92 1.28 -9.87
N LEU A 82 2.13 1.83 -8.96
CA LEU A 82 0.67 1.89 -9.05
C LEU A 82 0.30 3.18 -9.77
N GLN A 83 -0.45 3.08 -10.86
CA GLN A 83 -0.90 4.24 -11.63
C GLN A 83 -2.41 4.32 -11.62
N ALA A 84 -2.95 5.51 -11.41
CA ALA A 84 -4.38 5.79 -11.31
C ALA A 84 -4.81 6.83 -12.33
N ASP A 85 -5.97 6.58 -12.92
CA ASP A 85 -6.75 7.48 -13.76
C ASP A 85 -8.02 7.85 -13.00
N PHE A 86 -8.02 9.03 -12.37
CA PHE A 86 -9.16 9.54 -11.63
C PHE A 86 -10.32 9.98 -12.54
N ASN A 87 -10.07 10.24 -13.83
CA ASN A 87 -11.14 10.62 -14.77
C ASN A 87 -12.02 9.42 -15.07
N HIS A 88 -11.41 8.26 -15.35
CA HIS A 88 -12.13 7.02 -15.63
C HIS A 88 -12.37 6.16 -14.37
N ARG A 89 -11.76 6.52 -13.24
CA ARG A 89 -11.69 5.72 -12.01
C ARG A 89 -11.09 4.35 -12.24
N TRP A 90 -10.00 4.32 -12.98
CA TRP A 90 -9.25 3.11 -13.31
C TRP A 90 -7.85 3.15 -12.72
N PHE A 91 -7.26 1.98 -12.50
CA PHE A 91 -5.86 1.86 -12.10
C PHE A 91 -5.19 0.68 -12.78
N ILE A 92 -3.86 0.72 -12.85
CA ILE A 92 -3.01 -0.35 -13.37
C ILE A 92 -1.83 -0.60 -12.43
N PHE A 93 -1.33 -1.83 -12.44
CA PHE A 93 -0.06 -2.19 -11.81
C PHE A 93 1.03 -2.21 -12.87
N ALA A 94 1.87 -1.17 -12.85
CA ALA A 94 2.95 -1.03 -13.80
C ALA A 94 4.25 -1.65 -13.25
N ILE A 95 4.33 -2.99 -13.26
CA ILE A 95 5.40 -3.77 -12.60
C ILE A 95 6.42 -4.29 -13.63
N ASP A 96 7.67 -3.85 -13.52
CA ASP A 96 8.86 -4.32 -14.28
C ASP A 96 8.65 -4.45 -15.79
N ASN A 97 7.82 -3.58 -16.37
CA ASN A 97 7.40 -3.67 -17.78
C ASN A 97 6.79 -5.02 -18.20
N ARG A 98 6.34 -5.88 -17.27
CA ARG A 98 5.84 -7.24 -17.56
C ARG A 98 4.69 -7.22 -18.57
N ASP A 99 3.64 -6.46 -18.27
CA ASP A 99 2.48 -6.38 -19.16
C ASP A 99 2.69 -5.39 -20.32
N PHE A 100 3.59 -4.42 -20.18
CA PHE A 100 3.86 -3.43 -21.23
C PHE A 100 4.55 -4.03 -22.45
N ARG A 101 5.36 -5.09 -22.28
CA ARG A 101 5.94 -5.84 -23.40
C ARG A 101 4.86 -6.45 -24.30
N SER A 102 3.69 -6.78 -23.75
CA SER A 102 2.54 -7.27 -24.50
C SER A 102 1.64 -6.15 -25.08
N GLY A 103 1.91 -4.89 -24.72
CA GLY A 103 1.08 -3.73 -25.07
C GLY A 103 -0.32 -3.75 -24.45
N ASN A 104 -0.54 -4.55 -23.40
CA ASN A 104 -1.85 -4.74 -22.78
C ASN A 104 -1.76 -4.88 -21.24
N PRO A 105 -1.36 -3.81 -20.50
CA PRO A 105 -1.47 -3.76 -19.03
C PRO A 105 -2.90 -3.96 -18.55
N GLN A 106 -3.08 -4.76 -17.49
CA GLN A 106 -4.40 -5.01 -16.92
C GLN A 106 -4.95 -3.74 -16.27
N VAL A 107 -6.08 -3.26 -16.78
CA VAL A 107 -6.86 -2.14 -16.25
C VAL A 107 -7.90 -2.66 -15.29
N PHE A 108 -7.92 -2.05 -14.11
CA PHE A 108 -8.86 -2.33 -13.03
C PHE A 108 -9.71 -1.10 -12.75
N GLU A 109 -10.96 -1.30 -12.35
CA GLU A 109 -11.77 -0.24 -11.77
C GLU A 109 -11.43 -0.03 -10.29
N PHE A 110 -11.50 1.19 -9.77
CA PHE A 110 -11.24 1.46 -8.35
C PHE A 110 -12.04 0.57 -7.39
N SER A 111 -13.27 0.20 -7.77
CA SER A 111 -14.13 -0.73 -7.03
C SER A 111 -13.56 -2.14 -6.89
N GLN A 112 -12.68 -2.55 -7.81
CA GLN A 112 -12.02 -3.85 -7.79
C GLN A 112 -10.88 -3.91 -6.79
N LEU A 113 -10.30 -2.78 -6.35
CA LEU A 113 -9.34 -2.82 -5.25
C LEU A 113 -10.09 -3.22 -3.98
N GLN A 114 -9.78 -4.38 -3.41
CA GLN A 114 -10.42 -4.87 -2.18
C GLN A 114 -9.63 -4.44 -0.95
N ASP A 115 -8.32 -4.74 -0.95
CA ASP A 115 -7.45 -4.64 0.21
C ASP A 115 -6.02 -4.29 -0.22
N PHE A 116 -5.25 -3.67 0.66
CA PHE A 116 -3.86 -3.26 0.40
C PHE A 116 -3.06 -3.13 1.69
N TRP A 117 -1.78 -3.49 1.67
CA TRP A 117 -0.89 -3.48 2.83
C TRP A 117 0.59 -3.38 2.43
N ILE A 118 1.43 -3.14 3.42
CA ILE A 118 2.89 -3.16 3.35
C ILE A 118 3.39 -4.45 4.01
N GLU A 119 4.35 -5.11 3.40
CA GLU A 119 4.96 -6.33 3.89
C GLU A 119 6.49 -6.15 3.91
N PRO A 120 7.10 -5.97 5.08
CA PRO A 120 8.55 -5.91 5.22
C PRO A 120 9.17 -7.28 4.95
N GLU A 121 10.25 -7.31 4.19
CA GLU A 121 11.08 -8.51 4.00
C GLU A 121 12.34 -8.36 4.86
N TYR A 122 12.76 -9.44 5.51
CA TYR A 122 13.85 -9.42 6.46
C TYR A 122 15.02 -10.29 5.98
N ARG A 123 16.23 -9.83 6.28
CA ARG A 123 17.44 -10.67 6.31
C ARG A 123 17.76 -11.01 7.77
N THR A 124 18.36 -12.18 7.94
CA THR A 124 18.99 -12.59 9.19
C THR A 124 20.39 -12.02 9.25
N LEU A 125 20.79 -11.53 10.41
CA LEU A 125 22.14 -11.10 10.70
C LEU A 125 22.74 -12.04 11.74
N ASP A 126 23.99 -12.44 11.52
CA ASP A 126 24.74 -13.25 12.48
C ASP A 126 25.05 -12.42 13.73
N ASP A 127 24.95 -13.08 14.88
CA ASP A 127 25.25 -12.56 16.22
C ASP A 127 26.05 -13.65 16.94
N SER A 128 27.36 -13.68 16.67
CA SER A 128 28.27 -14.73 17.09
C SER A 128 28.46 -14.77 18.61
N ASP A 129 28.28 -13.64 19.30
CA ASP A 129 28.45 -13.53 20.74
C ASP A 129 27.13 -13.42 21.54
N ASN A 130 25.99 -13.38 20.85
CA ASN A 130 24.63 -13.26 21.40
C ASN A 130 24.45 -12.02 22.29
N ASP A 131 25.16 -10.94 21.98
CA ASP A 131 25.02 -9.68 22.67
C ASP A 131 23.86 -8.82 22.13
N GLY A 132 23.30 -9.21 20.96
CA GLY A 132 22.21 -8.57 20.25
C GLY A 132 22.65 -7.49 19.25
N ILE A 133 23.95 -7.39 18.96
CA ILE A 133 24.53 -6.57 17.91
C ILE A 133 24.95 -7.50 16.75
N PRO A 134 24.55 -7.21 15.51
CA PRO A 134 25.04 -7.97 14.36
C PRO A 134 26.56 -7.96 14.26
N ASP A 135 27.18 -9.09 13.93
CA ASP A 135 28.64 -9.24 13.76
C ASP A 135 29.25 -8.18 12.81
N ASN A 136 28.48 -7.74 11.80
CA ASN A 136 28.90 -6.71 10.85
C ASN A 136 28.87 -5.26 11.39
N ARG A 137 28.42 -5.09 12.64
CA ARG A 137 28.32 -3.85 13.41
C ARG A 137 28.94 -4.00 14.80
N ASP A 138 29.45 -5.19 15.08
CA ASP A 138 30.09 -5.52 16.33
C ASP A 138 31.61 -5.41 16.17
N ASP A 139 32.14 -4.22 16.47
CA ASP A 139 33.57 -3.99 16.56
C ASP A 139 34.16 -4.54 17.88
N PHE A 140 33.34 -5.11 18.78
CA PHE A 140 33.72 -5.46 20.15
C PHE A 140 33.09 -6.78 20.65
N ASP A 141 33.81 -7.88 20.45
CA ASP A 141 33.39 -9.21 20.93
C ASP A 141 33.34 -9.28 22.47
N ASN A 142 32.12 -9.28 23.03
CA ASN A 142 31.89 -9.28 24.47
C ASN A 142 32.27 -10.62 25.14
N ARG A 143 32.52 -11.70 24.37
CA ARG A 143 33.11 -12.94 24.91
C ARG A 143 34.54 -12.70 25.41
N GLN A 144 35.24 -11.69 24.90
CA GLN A 144 36.58 -11.33 25.36
C GLN A 144 36.57 -10.67 26.74
N LEU A 145 35.45 -10.08 27.17
CA LEU A 145 35.29 -9.51 28.51
C LEU A 145 34.96 -10.55 29.59
N ASN A 146 34.54 -11.76 29.22
CA ASN A 146 34.16 -12.77 30.20
C ASN A 146 35.36 -13.36 30.99
N ASN A 147 36.56 -12.79 30.81
CA ASN A 147 37.73 -13.03 31.64
C ASN A 147 37.98 -11.95 32.72
N GLN A 148 37.14 -10.91 32.81
CA GLN A 148 37.14 -9.96 33.93
C GLN A 148 35.71 -9.69 34.40
N GLY A 149 35.35 -10.33 35.53
CA GLY A 149 34.01 -10.26 36.09
C GLY A 149 33.52 -8.84 36.37
N GLY A 150 32.27 -8.58 36.03
CA GLY A 150 31.59 -7.35 36.46
C GLY A 150 30.30 -7.07 35.70
N PHE A 151 29.16 -7.46 36.29
CA PHE A 151 27.87 -6.72 36.33
C PHE A 151 27.33 -5.95 35.10
N GLY A 152 27.81 -6.18 33.86
CA GLY A 152 27.40 -5.42 32.67
C GLY A 152 26.42 -6.11 31.71
N GLY A 153 26.38 -7.45 31.71
CA GLY A 153 25.64 -8.22 30.68
C GLY A 153 24.11 -8.12 30.73
N ASN A 154 23.54 -7.70 31.87
CA ASN A 154 22.07 -7.68 32.05
C ASN A 154 21.43 -6.37 31.54
N MET A 155 22.19 -5.27 31.45
CA MET A 155 21.65 -3.99 30.97
C MET A 155 21.64 -3.90 29.44
N ASN A 156 22.65 -4.49 28.76
CA ASN A 156 22.69 -4.56 27.29
C ASN A 156 21.60 -5.49 26.72
N ARG A 157 21.29 -6.61 27.37
CA ARG A 157 20.16 -7.49 26.97
C ARG A 157 18.81 -6.79 27.01
N MET A 158 18.57 -5.91 28.00
CA MET A 158 17.29 -5.21 28.15
C MET A 158 17.15 -4.05 27.14
N ASN A 159 18.26 -3.42 26.74
CA ASN A 159 18.29 -2.43 25.67
C ASN A 159 18.14 -3.09 24.27
N ASN A 160 18.70 -4.30 24.08
CA ASN A 160 18.58 -5.04 22.82
C ASN A 160 17.24 -5.73 22.61
N MET A 161 16.53 -6.12 23.68
CA MET A 161 15.13 -6.57 23.58
C MET A 161 14.16 -5.46 23.13
N MET A 162 14.49 -4.18 23.36
CA MET A 162 13.72 -3.05 22.81
C MET A 162 14.12 -2.70 21.37
N ASN A 163 15.28 -3.16 20.89
CA ASN A 163 15.83 -2.81 19.58
C ASN A 163 15.44 -3.84 18.50
N THR A 164 15.25 -5.11 18.87
CA THR A 164 15.05 -6.21 17.91
C THR A 164 13.62 -6.43 17.42
N SER A 165 12.61 -5.72 17.94
CA SER A 165 11.22 -6.05 17.58
C SER A 165 10.20 -4.90 17.49
N MET A 166 10.58 -3.62 17.65
CA MET A 166 9.59 -2.53 17.60
C MET A 166 9.89 -1.24 16.82
N LEU A 167 11.10 -0.88 16.36
CA LEU A 167 11.33 0.54 16.00
C LEU A 167 12.19 0.79 14.75
N ASN A 168 11.84 0.22 13.61
CA ASN A 168 12.32 0.75 12.33
C ASN A 168 11.21 0.95 11.28
N ILE A 169 9.94 0.86 11.71
CA ILE A 169 8.77 1.13 10.87
C ILE A 169 8.23 2.53 11.20
N PRO A 170 8.26 3.49 10.26
CA PRO A 170 7.72 4.82 10.48
C PRO A 170 6.24 4.79 10.89
N LEU A 171 5.84 5.69 11.79
CA LEU A 171 4.46 5.78 12.30
C LEU A 171 3.40 5.87 11.19
N ALA A 172 3.72 6.54 10.08
CA ALA A 172 2.84 6.64 8.92
C ALA A 172 2.63 5.31 8.18
N ALA A 173 3.58 4.38 8.27
CA ALA A 173 3.51 3.06 7.63
C ALA A 173 2.79 2.04 8.51
N GLN A 174 2.88 2.15 9.84
CA GLN A 174 2.35 1.18 10.80
C GLN A 174 0.89 0.74 10.56
N PRO A 175 -0.07 1.62 10.19
CA PRO A 175 -1.45 1.20 9.92
C PRO A 175 -1.61 0.23 8.75
N PHE A 176 -0.62 0.20 7.86
CA PHE A 176 -0.64 -0.60 6.64
C PHE A 176 0.25 -1.84 6.74
N VAL A 177 1.11 -1.94 7.74
CA VAL A 177 2.04 -3.07 7.84
C VAL A 177 1.30 -4.34 8.23
N ARG A 178 1.53 -5.39 7.46
CA ARG A 178 1.22 -6.77 7.82
C ARG A 178 2.51 -7.58 7.82
N ASN A 179 2.61 -8.38 8.85
CA ASN A 179 3.76 -9.20 9.15
C ASN A 179 3.72 -10.47 8.27
N SER A 180 4.78 -10.73 7.51
CA SER A 180 4.88 -11.88 6.59
C SER A 180 5.03 -13.19 7.36
N SER A 181 4.18 -14.18 7.10
CA SER A 181 4.05 -15.42 7.88
C SER A 181 5.27 -16.35 7.93
N SER A 182 6.41 -15.98 7.32
CA SER A 182 7.68 -16.71 7.38
C SER A 182 8.40 -16.48 8.72
N TYR A 183 7.71 -16.78 9.82
CA TYR A 183 8.16 -16.63 11.20
C TYR A 183 8.58 -17.97 11.78
N SER A 184 9.87 -18.15 12.09
CA SER A 184 10.32 -19.06 13.16
C SER A 184 11.84 -19.13 13.29
N SER A 185 12.45 -18.11 13.90
CA SER A 185 13.72 -18.26 14.64
C SER A 185 13.76 -17.19 15.75
N PRO A 186 13.47 -17.53 17.02
CA PRO A 186 13.42 -16.57 18.12
C PRO A 186 14.78 -16.01 18.56
N ASN A 187 15.89 -16.42 17.93
CA ASN A 187 17.26 -16.10 18.34
C ASN A 187 18.09 -15.41 17.23
N GLU A 188 17.48 -14.94 16.14
CA GLU A 188 18.21 -14.28 15.04
C GLU A 188 17.92 -12.78 15.03
N ILE A 189 18.95 -11.94 14.85
CA ILE A 189 18.74 -10.51 14.64
C ILE A 189 18.17 -10.32 13.24
N LEU A 190 17.01 -9.69 13.16
CA LEU A 190 16.31 -9.44 11.91
C LEU A 190 16.46 -7.98 11.50
N GLU A 191 16.76 -7.77 10.23
CA GLU A 191 16.81 -6.45 9.64
C GLU A 191 15.98 -6.40 8.38
N VAL A 192 15.20 -5.32 8.22
CA VAL A 192 14.43 -5.08 6.99
C VAL A 192 15.40 -4.91 5.82
N SER A 193 15.35 -5.88 4.89
CA SER A 193 16.15 -5.88 3.66
C SER A 193 15.38 -5.31 2.48
N ASN A 194 14.05 -5.29 2.54
CA ASN A 194 13.20 -4.79 1.47
C ASN A 194 11.82 -4.40 2.00
N VAL A 195 11.09 -3.58 1.25
CA VAL A 195 9.71 -3.21 1.56
C VAL A 195 8.84 -3.51 0.35
N ARG A 196 7.87 -4.40 0.55
CA ARG A 196 6.92 -4.80 -0.48
C ARG A 196 5.56 -4.18 -0.24
N VAL A 197 4.89 -3.73 -1.30
CA VAL A 197 3.49 -3.34 -1.25
C VAL A 197 2.63 -4.40 -1.91
N CYS A 198 1.50 -4.72 -1.29
CA CYS A 198 0.63 -5.83 -1.66
C CYS A 198 -0.82 -5.37 -1.80
N PHE A 199 -1.55 -5.98 -2.73
CA PHE A 199 -2.92 -5.62 -3.11
C PHE A 199 -3.75 -6.86 -3.36
N ARG A 200 -5.02 -6.81 -2.95
CA ARG A 200 -6.04 -7.79 -3.32
C ARG A 200 -7.05 -7.11 -4.24
N VAL A 201 -7.34 -7.76 -5.36
CA VAL A 201 -8.33 -7.28 -6.34
C VAL A 201 -9.48 -8.27 -6.51
N THR A 202 -10.67 -7.75 -6.84
CA THR A 202 -11.82 -8.55 -7.25
C THR A 202 -11.67 -8.92 -8.72
N ASP A 203 -11.11 -10.09 -9.00
CA ASP A 203 -11.02 -10.64 -10.36
C ASP A 203 -11.08 -12.17 -10.31
N GLN A 204 -11.83 -12.78 -11.23
CA GLN A 204 -12.09 -14.22 -11.24
C GLN A 204 -10.83 -15.05 -11.52
N TYR A 205 -9.84 -14.49 -12.20
CA TYR A 205 -8.61 -15.15 -12.63
C TYR A 205 -7.41 -14.81 -11.75
N ILE A 206 -7.50 -13.77 -10.91
CA ILE A 206 -6.44 -13.33 -10.00
C ILE A 206 -6.77 -13.79 -8.57
N THR A 207 -6.15 -14.88 -8.15
CA THR A 207 -6.41 -15.50 -6.83
C THR A 207 -5.38 -15.11 -5.77
N ASN A 208 -4.18 -14.71 -6.20
CA ASN A 208 -3.06 -14.37 -5.32
C ASN A 208 -2.97 -12.85 -5.21
N PRO A 209 -2.50 -12.31 -4.07
CA PRO A 209 -2.17 -10.90 -3.96
C PRO A 209 -1.18 -10.48 -5.05
N ILE A 210 -1.43 -9.31 -5.62
CA ILE A 210 -0.47 -8.64 -6.50
C ILE A 210 0.44 -7.83 -5.59
N GLY A 211 1.74 -7.83 -5.85
CA GLY A 211 2.65 -6.97 -5.10
C GLY A 211 3.96 -6.77 -5.81
N PHE A 212 4.61 -5.67 -5.46
CA PHE A 212 5.91 -5.28 -5.98
C PHE A 212 6.73 -4.60 -4.89
N ASP A 213 8.05 -4.61 -5.09
CA ASP A 213 8.97 -4.01 -4.15
C ASP A 213 9.15 -2.52 -4.50
N VAL A 214 9.12 -1.67 -3.48
CA VAL A 214 9.27 -0.20 -3.68
C VAL A 214 10.74 0.20 -3.82
N THR A 215 11.66 -0.70 -3.48
CA THR A 215 13.10 -0.55 -3.61
C THR A 215 13.72 -1.83 -4.19
N SER A 216 14.94 -1.75 -4.71
CA SER A 216 15.72 -2.92 -5.18
C SER A 216 16.44 -3.66 -4.04
N GLY A 217 16.22 -3.24 -2.80
CA GLY A 217 16.92 -3.71 -1.60
C GLY A 217 17.35 -2.54 -0.73
N ILE A 218 17.64 -2.84 0.52
CA ILE A 218 18.11 -1.90 1.54
C ILE A 218 19.44 -2.43 2.07
N SER A 219 20.49 -1.63 1.97
CA SER A 219 21.83 -1.98 2.45
C SER A 219 21.82 -2.18 3.97
N SER A 220 22.67 -3.08 4.48
CA SER A 220 22.86 -3.32 5.92
C SER A 220 23.12 -2.01 6.66
N GLY A 221 22.27 -1.67 7.63
CA GLY A 221 22.42 -0.50 8.49
C GLY A 221 22.07 0.83 7.84
N ASN A 222 21.63 0.83 6.58
CA ASN A 222 21.32 2.06 5.85
C ASN A 222 19.91 2.56 6.17
N GLN A 223 19.80 3.35 7.25
CA GLN A 223 18.54 3.91 7.71
C GLN A 223 17.91 4.89 6.71
N MET A 224 18.72 5.57 5.88
CA MET A 224 18.19 6.48 4.85
C MET A 224 17.45 5.72 3.75
N GLU A 225 18.02 4.62 3.27
CA GLU A 225 17.37 3.74 2.29
C GLU A 225 16.09 3.12 2.85
N LEU A 226 16.11 2.71 4.12
CA LEU A 226 14.95 2.17 4.82
C LEU A 226 13.81 3.20 4.92
N MET A 227 14.13 4.42 5.36
CA MET A 227 13.13 5.48 5.51
C MET A 227 12.52 5.87 4.15
N ASN A 228 13.35 5.99 3.10
CA ASN A 228 12.88 6.28 1.74
C ASN A 228 11.99 5.15 1.18
N ALA A 229 12.31 3.89 1.47
CA ALA A 229 11.48 2.76 1.07
C ALA A 229 10.10 2.83 1.74
N TYR A 230 10.04 3.07 3.04
CA TYR A 230 8.75 3.23 3.74
C TYR A 230 7.97 4.46 3.29
N GLU A 231 8.64 5.58 3.01
CA GLU A 231 7.98 6.78 2.44
C GLU A 231 7.31 6.44 1.10
N THR A 232 8.05 5.78 0.21
CA THR A 232 7.52 5.33 -1.08
C THR A 232 6.34 4.37 -0.90
N ALA A 233 6.43 3.42 0.04
CA ALA A 233 5.34 2.51 0.34
C ALA A 233 4.09 3.25 0.86
N VAL A 234 4.26 4.23 1.75
CA VAL A 234 3.17 5.06 2.27
C VAL A 234 2.50 5.88 1.17
N GLN A 235 3.26 6.44 0.23
CA GLN A 235 2.69 7.14 -0.93
C GLN A 235 1.77 6.21 -1.75
N VAL A 236 2.16 4.95 -1.93
CA VAL A 236 1.33 3.94 -2.59
C VAL A 236 0.06 3.65 -1.79
N MET A 237 0.17 3.49 -0.47
CA MET A 237 -1.00 3.28 0.41
C MET A 237 -1.95 4.47 0.39
N GLN A 238 -1.43 5.69 0.37
CA GLN A 238 -2.23 6.92 0.26
C GLN A 238 -2.96 7.00 -1.08
N LEU A 239 -2.30 6.64 -2.19
CA LEU A 239 -2.97 6.56 -3.50
C LEU A 239 -4.11 5.54 -3.46
N CYS A 240 -3.92 4.37 -2.84
CA CYS A 240 -4.99 3.40 -2.62
C CYS A 240 -6.16 3.95 -1.82
N GLN A 241 -5.90 4.70 -0.75
CA GLN A 241 -6.95 5.35 0.03
C GLN A 241 -7.74 6.38 -0.79
N GLN A 242 -7.07 7.18 -1.63
CA GLN A 242 -7.73 8.14 -2.51
C GLN A 242 -8.65 7.45 -3.53
N MET A 243 -8.19 6.34 -4.12
CA MET A 243 -9.01 5.53 -5.02
C MET A 243 -10.27 4.97 -4.34
N LYS A 244 -10.14 4.55 -3.07
CA LYS A 244 -11.28 4.06 -2.26
C LYS A 244 -12.29 5.16 -1.91
N GLN A 245 -11.83 6.40 -1.74
CA GLN A 245 -12.67 7.53 -1.33
C GLN A 245 -13.31 8.30 -2.50
N GLY A 246 -13.08 7.87 -3.74
CA GLY A 246 -13.73 8.44 -4.92
C GLY A 246 -13.18 9.79 -5.38
N GLY A 247 -11.92 10.11 -5.07
CA GLY A 247 -11.23 11.29 -5.61
C GLY A 247 -11.54 12.62 -4.90
N ALA A 248 -12.17 12.61 -3.72
CA ALA A 248 -12.18 13.80 -2.88
C ALA A 248 -10.74 14.13 -2.45
N SER A 249 -10.26 15.34 -2.78
CA SER A 249 -8.90 15.81 -2.51
C SER A 249 -8.52 15.64 -1.03
N VAL A 250 -7.71 14.62 -0.73
CA VAL A 250 -7.04 14.47 0.57
C VAL A 250 -5.70 15.20 0.50
N ASN A 251 -5.73 16.52 0.30
CA ASN A 251 -4.55 17.36 0.54
C ASN A 251 -4.58 18.02 1.93
N GLN A 252 -5.53 17.67 2.80
CA GLN A 252 -5.68 18.29 4.13
C GLN A 252 -5.43 17.35 5.33
N GLY A 253 -5.30 16.03 5.13
CA GLY A 253 -5.17 15.09 6.25
C GLY A 253 -3.73 14.62 6.57
N TYR A 254 -2.88 14.45 5.55
CA TYR A 254 -1.57 13.80 5.73
C TYR A 254 -0.37 14.70 5.40
N SER A 255 -0.55 15.77 4.63
CA SER A 255 0.49 16.81 4.42
C SER A 255 0.87 17.53 5.72
N GLN A 256 0.01 17.50 6.74
CA GLN A 256 0.31 18.07 8.06
C GLN A 256 1.25 17.20 8.91
N MET A 257 1.43 15.91 8.56
CA MET A 257 2.39 15.06 9.28
C MET A 257 3.82 15.21 8.74
N ASN A 258 4.01 15.85 7.58
CA ASN A 258 5.33 16.08 6.96
C ASN A 258 5.92 17.49 7.24
N GLN A 259 5.31 18.29 8.13
CA GLN A 259 5.86 19.59 8.58
C GLN A 259 6.21 19.62 10.08
N GLY A 260 6.29 18.47 10.75
CA GLY A 260 6.57 18.38 12.20
C GLY A 260 8.03 18.15 12.60
N TYR A 261 8.95 17.89 11.66
CA TYR A 261 10.32 17.47 12.00
C TYR A 261 11.36 18.27 11.22
N GLY A 262 11.43 19.57 11.52
CA GLY A 262 12.58 20.41 11.21
C GLY A 262 13.13 21.00 12.50
N GLN A 263 14.36 20.59 12.85
CA GLN A 263 15.26 21.17 13.87
C GLN A 263 14.95 20.85 15.35
N PRO A 264 15.83 20.11 16.07
CA PRO A 264 15.87 20.24 17.53
C PRO A 264 16.43 21.62 17.86
N GLN A 265 15.57 22.51 18.34
CA GLN A 265 15.93 23.79 18.90
C GLN A 265 16.80 23.56 20.14
N GLN A 266 18.13 23.72 19.98
CA GLN A 266 19.08 23.73 21.09
C GLN A 266 18.78 24.93 21.99
N ASN A 267 18.18 24.65 23.14
CA ASN A 267 18.14 25.56 24.27
C ASN A 267 19.16 25.07 25.31
N MET A 268 20.37 25.62 25.28
CA MET A 268 21.31 25.52 26.39
C MET A 268 22.08 26.83 26.51
N GLY A 269 22.05 27.38 27.72
CA GLY A 269 22.51 28.73 28.04
C GLY A 269 24.03 28.90 27.99
N GLY A 270 24.41 30.13 27.66
CA GLY A 270 25.60 30.88 28.05
C GLY A 270 26.94 30.14 28.21
N PHE A 271 27.91 30.51 27.40
CA PHE A 271 29.20 31.02 27.90
C PHE A 271 29.94 31.81 26.81
N ALA A 272 30.60 32.87 27.23
CA ALA A 272 31.25 33.88 26.41
C ALA A 272 32.60 33.42 25.81
N GLY A 273 32.98 33.99 24.66
CA GLY A 273 34.39 34.26 24.38
C GLY A 273 34.91 33.92 22.99
N ASN A 274 35.22 34.99 22.26
CA ASN A 274 36.28 35.15 21.28
C ASN A 274 36.06 34.84 19.79
N THR A 275 36.63 35.77 19.02
CA THR A 275 36.52 36.07 17.59
C THR A 275 37.36 35.15 16.71
N VAL A 276 37.03 35.05 15.41
CA VAL A 276 37.89 35.45 14.26
C VAL A 276 37.08 35.35 12.95
N GLN A 277 37.22 36.37 12.11
CA GLN A 277 36.69 36.53 10.76
C GLN A 277 37.12 35.47 9.74
N ASN A 278 36.21 35.11 8.81
CA ASN A 278 36.52 35.21 7.37
C ASN A 278 35.23 35.33 6.52
N VAL A 279 35.29 36.21 5.51
CA VAL A 279 34.20 36.68 4.66
C VAL A 279 34.59 36.44 3.19
N ALA A 280 33.58 36.15 2.35
CA ALA A 280 33.56 36.15 0.88
C ALA A 280 34.05 34.86 0.20
N TYR A 281 33.45 34.30 -0.85
CA TYR A 281 32.52 34.75 -1.90
C TYR A 281 31.56 33.54 -2.19
N THR A 282 30.27 33.64 -2.52
CA THR A 282 29.68 34.19 -3.76
C THR A 282 28.16 34.34 -3.60
N ALA A 283 27.64 35.54 -3.85
CA ALA A 283 26.22 35.82 -4.05
C ALA A 283 26.00 36.19 -5.52
N ALA A 284 25.03 35.56 -6.19
CA ALA A 284 24.42 36.08 -7.42
C ALA A 284 23.01 35.50 -7.61
N ALA A 285 22.13 36.39 -8.07
CA ALA A 285 20.79 36.17 -8.63
C ALA A 285 19.60 36.13 -7.64
N SER A 286 19.29 37.31 -7.08
CA SER A 286 17.93 37.73 -6.72
C SER A 286 17.40 38.73 -7.76
N ALA A 287 16.29 38.41 -8.42
CA ALA A 287 15.41 39.36 -9.12
C ALA A 287 13.96 38.89 -8.88
N GLN A 288 13.18 39.53 -8.00
CA GLN A 288 12.36 40.73 -8.24
C GLN A 288 11.29 40.51 -9.32
N VAL A 289 10.04 40.22 -8.92
CA VAL A 289 8.81 40.75 -9.56
C VAL A 289 7.79 41.09 -8.46
N GLN A 290 7.25 42.31 -8.59
CA GLN A 290 6.46 43.06 -7.63
C GLN A 290 5.00 42.59 -7.49
N ASN A 291 4.48 42.87 -6.30
CA ASN A 291 3.09 42.78 -5.88
C ASN A 291 2.30 44.01 -6.37
N ASN A 292 1.18 43.81 -7.05
CA ASN A 292 0.08 44.78 -7.12
C ASN A 292 -1.16 44.12 -7.75
N ALA A 293 -2.20 43.85 -6.96
CA ALA A 293 -3.58 43.74 -7.46
C ALA A 293 -4.60 43.82 -6.32
N TYR A 294 -5.11 45.04 -6.15
CA TYR A 294 -6.46 45.44 -5.76
C TYR A 294 -7.43 44.41 -5.14
N ASN A 295 -7.83 44.77 -3.91
CA ASN A 295 -9.16 44.52 -3.35
C ASN A 295 -10.27 44.90 -4.34
N ASN A 296 -11.22 43.99 -4.57
CA ASN A 296 -12.66 44.27 -4.74
C ASN A 296 -13.43 42.97 -4.52
N ALA A 297 -13.91 42.78 -3.28
CA ALA A 297 -14.83 41.71 -2.94
C ALA A 297 -16.26 42.13 -3.32
N ALA A 298 -16.89 41.36 -4.20
CA ALA A 298 -18.35 41.35 -4.33
C ALA A 298 -18.96 40.49 -3.21
N PRO A 299 -20.11 40.85 -2.62
CA PRO A 299 -20.70 40.10 -1.53
C PRO A 299 -21.29 38.77 -2.06
N VAL A 300 -20.67 37.65 -1.69
CA VAL A 300 -21.24 36.32 -1.90
C VAL A 300 -22.05 35.94 -0.66
N THR A 301 -23.33 35.75 -0.87
CA THR A 301 -24.29 35.26 0.12
C THR A 301 -23.94 33.84 0.59
N PRO A 302 -24.23 33.47 1.85
CA PRO A 302 -23.94 32.14 2.37
C PRO A 302 -24.83 31.09 1.67
N GLN A 303 -24.21 30.22 0.87
CA GLN A 303 -24.85 29.04 0.30
C GLN A 303 -24.78 27.89 1.32
N THR A 304 -25.96 27.48 1.77
CA THR A 304 -26.21 26.31 2.61
C THR A 304 -25.84 25.03 1.88
N VAL A 305 -25.14 24.12 2.55
CA VAL A 305 -24.84 22.76 2.05
C VAL A 305 -26.13 21.96 1.84
N ASP A 306 -26.46 21.63 0.59
CA ASP A 306 -27.60 20.79 0.22
C ASP A 306 -27.37 19.32 0.66
N ALA A 307 -27.94 18.95 1.80
CA ALA A 307 -27.89 17.59 2.35
C ALA A 307 -28.94 16.67 1.71
N SER A 308 -28.89 16.45 0.40
CA SER A 308 -29.79 15.52 -0.30
C SER A 308 -29.49 14.05 0.05
N TRP A 309 -30.52 13.23 0.32
CA TRP A 309 -30.42 11.80 0.63
C TRP A 309 -31.32 10.96 -0.30
N PHE A 310 -30.91 9.73 -0.59
CA PHE A 310 -31.72 8.78 -1.36
C PHE A 310 -32.51 7.86 -0.44
N CYS A 311 -33.81 7.71 -0.69
CA CYS A 311 -34.67 6.86 0.11
C CYS A 311 -34.35 5.37 -0.11
N SER A 312 -33.96 4.66 0.95
CA SER A 312 -33.66 3.23 0.89
C SER A 312 -34.85 2.36 0.51
N SER A 313 -36.09 2.86 0.65
CA SER A 313 -37.31 2.11 0.34
C SER A 313 -37.76 2.27 -1.12
N CYS A 314 -37.54 3.43 -1.74
CA CYS A 314 -38.09 3.72 -3.09
C CYS A 314 -37.13 4.44 -4.05
N GLY A 315 -35.90 4.75 -3.61
CA GLY A 315 -34.86 5.36 -4.45
C GLY A 315 -35.02 6.86 -4.73
N THR A 316 -36.09 7.52 -4.25
CA THR A 316 -36.31 8.96 -4.49
C THR A 316 -35.25 9.81 -3.79
N ARG A 317 -34.72 10.82 -4.48
CA ARG A 317 -33.85 11.85 -3.89
C ARG A 317 -34.69 12.84 -3.10
N ASN A 318 -34.34 13.07 -1.84
CA ASN A 318 -35.09 13.91 -0.92
C ASN A 318 -34.16 14.89 -0.21
N GLU A 319 -34.69 16.06 0.13
CA GLU A 319 -33.98 17.14 0.84
C GLU A 319 -34.60 17.41 2.22
N GLY A 320 -35.76 16.82 2.53
CA GLY A 320 -36.48 16.94 3.81
C GLY A 320 -36.29 15.76 4.77
N LYS A 321 -36.93 15.81 5.95
CA LYS A 321 -36.89 14.72 6.96
C LYS A 321 -37.67 13.46 6.55
N PHE A 322 -38.53 13.56 5.53
CA PHE A 322 -39.37 12.47 5.03
C PHE A 322 -39.23 12.35 3.51
N CYS A 323 -39.42 11.15 3.00
CA CYS A 323 -39.40 10.86 1.58
C CYS A 323 -40.67 11.40 0.90
N GLN A 324 -40.52 12.19 -0.16
CA GLN A 324 -41.62 12.71 -0.96
C GLN A 324 -42.30 11.64 -1.82
N GLY A 325 -41.59 10.54 -2.13
CA GLY A 325 -42.12 9.43 -2.93
C GLY A 325 -42.93 8.40 -2.14
N CYS A 326 -42.59 8.16 -0.87
CA CYS A 326 -43.20 7.08 -0.07
C CYS A 326 -43.53 7.45 1.38
N GLY A 327 -43.21 8.66 1.84
CA GLY A 327 -43.52 9.14 3.19
C GLY A 327 -42.58 8.64 4.30
N CYS A 328 -41.66 7.71 4.02
CA CYS A 328 -40.75 7.18 5.04
C CYS A 328 -39.76 8.24 5.57
N ALA A 329 -39.49 8.23 6.88
CA ALA A 329 -38.52 9.15 7.49
C ALA A 329 -37.08 8.85 7.05
N LYS A 330 -36.23 9.88 7.01
CA LYS A 330 -34.79 9.75 6.81
C LYS A 330 -34.21 8.85 7.92
N PRO A 331 -33.45 7.80 7.59
CA PRO A 331 -32.85 6.96 8.61
C PRO A 331 -31.93 7.79 9.50
N ALA A 332 -32.17 7.77 10.80
CA ALA A 332 -31.25 8.36 11.78
C ALA A 332 -29.91 7.63 11.67
N ALA A 333 -28.82 8.38 11.57
CA ALA A 333 -27.47 7.81 11.58
C ALA A 333 -27.31 7.02 12.89
N MET A 334 -27.30 5.69 12.80
CA MET A 334 -27.05 4.86 13.97
C MET A 334 -25.59 5.06 14.40
N PRO A 335 -25.32 5.36 15.67
CA PRO A 335 -23.97 5.50 16.16
C PRO A 335 -23.22 4.16 16.01
N SER A 336 -21.98 4.19 15.54
CA SER A 336 -21.18 2.96 15.34
C SER A 336 -20.68 2.32 16.65
N ARG A 337 -20.87 3.01 17.78
CA ARG A 337 -20.48 2.57 19.13
C ARG A 337 -21.40 3.14 20.20
N CYS A 338 -21.51 2.47 21.33
CA CYS A 338 -22.24 2.98 22.49
C CYS A 338 -21.60 4.29 22.99
N PRO A 339 -22.33 5.41 23.07
CA PRO A 339 -21.77 6.68 23.52
C PRO A 339 -21.44 6.71 25.01
N SER A 340 -22.01 5.80 25.82
CA SER A 340 -21.79 5.77 27.28
C SER A 340 -20.58 4.92 27.71
N CYS A 341 -20.24 3.86 26.98
CA CYS A 341 -19.16 2.93 27.37
C CYS A 341 -18.20 2.55 26.23
N GLY A 342 -18.48 2.98 25.00
CA GLY A 342 -17.62 2.69 23.84
C GLY A 342 -17.82 1.32 23.20
N TRP A 343 -18.74 0.48 23.69
CA TRP A 343 -18.99 -0.84 23.13
C TRP A 343 -19.38 -0.81 21.64
N THR A 344 -18.84 -1.74 20.86
CA THR A 344 -19.08 -1.91 19.43
C THR A 344 -19.55 -3.34 19.12
N PRO A 345 -20.53 -3.55 18.22
CA PRO A 345 -20.93 -4.88 17.81
C PRO A 345 -19.81 -5.60 17.04
N ALA A 346 -19.70 -6.92 17.21
CA ALA A 346 -18.79 -7.75 16.41
C ALA A 346 -19.16 -7.71 14.93
N ASN A 347 -18.16 -7.88 14.05
CA ASN A 347 -18.23 -7.69 12.60
C ASN A 347 -19.56 -8.19 11.97
N GLY A 348 -20.37 -7.24 11.49
CA GLY A 348 -21.60 -7.50 10.73
C GLY A 348 -22.90 -7.60 11.55
N GLN A 349 -22.85 -7.48 12.87
CA GLN A 349 -24.07 -7.50 13.70
C GLN A 349 -24.76 -6.12 13.73
N PRO A 350 -26.10 -6.04 13.55
CA PRO A 350 -26.84 -4.80 13.70
C PRO A 350 -26.82 -4.33 15.15
N MET A 351 -26.82 -3.01 15.36
CA MET A 351 -26.75 -2.45 16.71
C MET A 351 -28.04 -2.76 17.50
N PRO A 352 -27.95 -3.35 18.70
CA PRO A 352 -29.13 -3.61 19.54
C PRO A 352 -29.72 -2.29 20.06
N LYS A 353 -31.00 -2.27 20.45
CA LYS A 353 -31.66 -1.07 21.02
C LYS A 353 -31.09 -0.63 22.38
N PHE A 354 -30.47 -1.56 23.10
CA PHE A 354 -29.83 -1.33 24.39
C PHE A 354 -28.43 -1.93 24.37
N CYS A 355 -27.47 -1.22 24.94
CA CYS A 355 -26.08 -1.66 25.05
C CYS A 355 -25.98 -2.88 25.97
N PRO A 356 -25.39 -4.00 25.51
CA PRO A 356 -25.24 -5.20 26.33
C PRO A 356 -24.22 -5.04 27.47
N GLU A 357 -23.29 -4.09 27.38
CA GLU A 357 -22.28 -3.83 28.42
C GLU A 357 -22.79 -2.90 29.53
N CYS A 358 -23.60 -1.88 29.21
CA CYS A 358 -23.96 -0.84 30.18
C CYS A 358 -25.46 -0.54 30.29
N GLY A 359 -26.31 -1.19 29.49
CA GLY A 359 -27.76 -1.00 29.51
C GLY A 359 -28.26 0.34 28.92
N ALA A 360 -27.38 1.21 28.44
CA ALA A 360 -27.76 2.48 27.83
C ALA A 360 -28.51 2.27 26.50
N ARG A 361 -29.48 3.14 26.21
CA ARG A 361 -30.22 3.11 24.93
C ARG A 361 -29.34 3.60 23.79
N LEU A 362 -29.36 2.89 22.66
CA LEU A 362 -28.51 3.11 21.48
C LEU A 362 -29.24 3.81 20.33
#